data_AF-A0A4V1DI32-F1
#
_entry.id   AF-A0A4V1DI32-F1
#
_cell.length_a   1.000
_cell.length_b   1.000
_cell.length_c   1.000
_cell.angle_alpha   90.00
_cell.angle_beta   90.00
_cell.angle_gamma   90.00
#
_symmetry.space_group_name_H-M   'P 1'
#
loop_
_entity.id
_entity.type
_entity.pdbx_description
1 polymer ?
#
loop_
_entity_poly.entity_id
_entity_poly.type
_entity_poly.pdbx_seq_one_letter_code
_entity_poly.pdbx_strand_id
1 'polypeptide(L)'
;MSSDSSDPLIALGQSLRSAREQRGLSSTALAEQLHMGEEQLNALESGDPQRLPELVFVIAQARRVAAALGIDASPLVEPLKQLRSTIKPVPAPLSSAEPPGRQRPRARLSPQSYTTQPRPRGNGGGTIALRWLGSLALLAGIGAAGVWGWQQLPQRGVRGSAPQPAKPSKPAQPVAPPVAAKPKPKPAPAPIPTELTLSAAQPSWLTVRTAKGKVLFEGTFQGKRQFPLDGGLEVLAGRPDLVTVIQGDGPGKPLGPIDQIRWMSFNAPPR
;
A
#
# COMPACT_ATOMS: atom_id res chain seq x y z
N MET A 1 -8.96 40.51 29.74
CA MET A 1 -8.38 39.93 28.50
C MET A 1 -8.74 38.46 28.49
N SER A 2 -9.97 38.15 28.08
CA SER A 2 -10.56 36.82 28.23
C SER A 2 -11.18 36.40 26.90
N SER A 3 -10.37 35.82 26.02
CA SER A 3 -10.81 35.30 24.71
C SER A 3 -10.16 33.97 24.32
N ASP A 4 -9.37 33.33 25.19
CA ASP A 4 -8.51 32.19 24.80
C ASP A 4 -9.20 30.82 24.84
N SER A 5 -10.24 30.63 25.66
CA SER A 5 -10.91 29.32 25.78
C SER A 5 -11.79 28.95 24.59
N SER A 6 -11.90 29.83 23.59
CA SER A 6 -12.78 29.66 22.43
C SER A 6 -12.05 29.21 21.16
N ASP A 7 -10.71 29.18 21.17
CA ASP A 7 -9.94 28.72 20.01
C ASP A 7 -9.97 27.18 19.95
N PRO A 8 -10.44 26.58 18.82
CA PRO A 8 -10.50 25.13 18.69
C PRO A 8 -9.13 24.44 18.81
N LEU A 9 -8.01 25.12 18.53
CA LEU A 9 -6.66 24.56 18.72
C LEU A 9 -6.30 24.44 20.21
N ILE A 10 -6.63 25.47 21.00
CA ILE A 10 -6.38 25.48 22.45
C ILE A 10 -7.25 24.42 23.13
N ALA A 11 -8.53 24.33 22.76
CA ALA A 11 -9.45 23.32 23.30
C ALA A 11 -8.99 21.89 22.99
N LEU A 12 -8.52 21.63 21.75
CA LEU A 12 -7.91 20.36 21.37
C LEU A 12 -6.70 20.04 22.26
N GLY A 13 -5.75 20.99 22.36
CA GLY A 13 -4.51 20.80 23.11
C GLY A 13 -4.76 20.49 24.59
N GLN A 14 -5.66 21.23 25.23
CA GLN A 14 -6.07 21.01 26.61
C GLN A 14 -6.71 19.63 26.82
N SER A 15 -7.55 19.18 25.88
CA SER A 15 -8.17 17.85 25.95
C SER A 15 -7.11 16.74 25.88
N LEU A 16 -6.15 16.83 24.96
CA LEU A 16 -5.04 15.88 24.84
C LEU A 16 -4.17 15.87 26.10
N ARG A 17 -3.80 17.05 26.62
CA ARG A 17 -3.02 17.19 27.86
C ARG A 17 -3.72 16.54 29.04
N SER A 18 -5.00 16.84 29.22
CA SER A 18 -5.80 16.30 30.33
C SER A 18 -5.87 14.77 30.28
N ALA A 19 -6.06 14.20 29.08
CA ALA A 19 -6.08 12.75 28.89
C ALA A 19 -4.71 12.10 29.15
N ARG A 20 -3.60 12.78 28.80
CA ARG A 20 -2.25 12.33 29.14
C ARG A 20 -2.03 12.31 30.65
N GLU A 21 -2.40 13.38 31.34
CA GLU A 21 -2.25 13.52 32.78
C GLU A 21 -3.10 12.51 33.55
N GLN A 22 -4.33 12.23 33.10
CA GLN A 22 -5.18 11.17 33.66
C GLN A 22 -4.56 9.78 33.56
N ARG A 23 -3.67 9.55 32.60
CA ARG A 23 -2.90 8.30 32.45
C ARG A 23 -1.57 8.31 33.22
N GLY A 24 -1.25 9.40 33.92
CA GLY A 24 0.02 9.55 34.65
C GLY A 24 1.26 9.56 33.75
N LEU A 25 1.10 9.87 32.46
CA LEU A 25 2.21 9.93 31.51
C LEU A 25 2.85 11.32 31.52
N SER A 26 4.17 11.41 31.51
CA SER A 26 4.87 12.68 31.25
C SER A 26 4.82 13.03 29.75
N SER A 27 5.01 14.31 29.42
CA SER A 27 5.15 14.76 28.02
C SER A 27 6.26 13.99 27.31
N THR A 28 7.42 13.89 27.94
CA THR A 28 8.59 13.19 27.41
C THR A 28 8.30 11.71 27.15
N ALA A 29 7.67 11.00 28.09
CA ALA A 29 7.34 9.59 27.94
C ALA A 29 6.36 9.33 26.79
N LEU A 30 5.32 10.17 26.65
CA LEU A 30 4.37 10.04 25.55
C LEU A 30 5.03 10.38 24.20
N ALA A 31 5.88 11.40 24.17
CA ALA A 31 6.64 11.79 22.98
C ALA A 31 7.57 10.66 22.52
N GLU A 32 8.30 10.04 23.45
CA GLU A 32 9.17 8.87 23.18
C GLU A 32 8.36 7.67 22.66
N GLN A 33 7.25 7.33 23.32
CA GLN A 33 6.35 6.25 22.92
C GLN A 33 5.79 6.47 21.50
N LEU A 34 5.53 7.72 21.14
CA LEU A 34 5.04 8.11 19.83
C LEU A 34 6.16 8.39 18.82
N HIS A 35 7.44 8.29 19.18
CA HIS A 35 8.54 8.76 18.33
C HIS A 35 8.26 10.17 17.75
N MET A 36 7.74 11.06 18.60
CA MET A 36 7.39 12.44 18.31
C MET A 36 8.37 13.34 19.07
N GLY A 37 8.72 14.51 18.52
CA GLY A 37 9.53 15.49 19.25
C GLY A 37 8.77 16.02 20.46
N GLU A 38 9.43 16.15 21.62
CA GLU A 38 8.80 16.67 22.83
C GLU A 38 8.27 18.10 22.62
N GLU A 39 9.02 18.96 21.93
CA GLU A 39 8.57 20.31 21.58
C GLU A 39 7.29 20.30 20.73
N GLN A 40 7.15 19.33 19.84
CA GLN A 40 5.99 19.18 18.97
C GLN A 40 4.76 18.71 19.76
N LEU A 41 4.93 17.76 20.68
CA LEU A 41 3.86 17.35 21.58
C LEU A 41 3.43 18.52 22.49
N ASN A 42 4.40 19.27 23.03
CA ASN A 42 4.13 20.44 23.86
C ASN A 42 3.41 21.54 23.08
N ALA A 43 3.80 21.78 21.81
CA ALA A 43 3.11 22.73 20.93
C ALA A 43 1.65 22.29 20.71
N LEU A 44 1.42 21.00 20.43
CA LEU A 44 0.09 20.42 20.25
C LEU A 44 -0.77 20.53 21.51
N GLU A 45 -0.22 20.21 22.69
CA GLU A 45 -0.93 20.33 23.96
C GLU A 45 -1.19 21.78 24.38
N SER A 46 -0.35 22.72 23.96
CA SER A 46 -0.57 24.15 24.22
C SER A 46 -1.55 24.80 23.24
N GLY A 47 -1.81 24.16 22.09
CA GLY A 47 -2.64 24.74 21.02
C GLY A 47 -2.05 26.00 20.39
N ASP A 48 -0.73 26.23 20.51
CA ASP A 48 -0.06 27.45 20.05
C ASP A 48 0.12 27.44 18.53
N PRO A 49 -0.61 28.29 17.78
CA PRO A 49 -0.60 28.25 16.32
C PRO A 49 0.77 28.62 15.72
N GLN A 50 1.64 29.35 16.44
CA GLN A 50 2.95 29.74 15.91
C GLN A 50 3.97 28.59 15.93
N ARG A 51 3.78 27.62 16.82
CA ARG A 51 4.66 26.44 16.97
C ARG A 51 4.08 25.19 16.30
N LEU A 52 2.88 25.29 15.73
CA LEU A 52 2.21 24.20 15.06
C LEU A 52 2.50 24.20 13.55
N PRO A 53 2.62 23.01 12.93
CA PRO A 53 2.71 22.89 11.47
C PRO A 53 1.34 23.17 10.82
N GLU A 54 1.24 22.97 9.50
CA GLU A 54 -0.02 23.12 8.77
C GLU A 54 -1.17 22.32 9.40
N LEU A 55 -2.38 22.87 9.34
CA LEU A 55 -3.55 22.36 10.05
C LEU A 55 -3.88 20.89 9.71
N VAL A 56 -3.59 20.44 8.49
CA VAL A 56 -3.76 19.03 8.07
C VAL A 56 -2.84 18.10 8.89
N PHE A 57 -1.60 18.53 9.14
CA PHE A 57 -0.67 17.78 9.99
C PHE A 57 -1.06 17.85 11.45
N VAL A 58 -1.59 18.98 11.93
CA VAL A 58 -2.12 19.10 13.30
C VAL A 58 -3.24 18.07 13.52
N ILE A 59 -4.21 17.99 12.60
CA ILE A 59 -5.33 17.02 12.69
C ILE A 59 -4.81 15.58 12.69
N ALA A 60 -3.81 15.25 11.85
CA ALA A 60 -3.23 13.92 11.80
C ALA A 60 -2.51 13.54 13.11
N GLN A 61 -1.71 14.47 13.64
CA GLN A 61 -0.98 14.26 14.90
C GLN A 61 -1.93 14.16 16.10
N ALA A 62 -2.94 15.03 16.17
CA ALA A 62 -3.98 14.98 17.18
C ALA A 62 -4.67 13.61 17.26
N ARG A 63 -5.02 13.04 16.10
CA ARG A 63 -5.60 11.69 16.02
C ARG A 63 -4.65 10.61 16.53
N ARG A 64 -3.37 10.70 16.16
CA ARG A 64 -2.34 9.75 16.61
C ARG A 64 -2.16 9.79 18.13
N VAL A 65 -2.10 10.99 18.69
CA VAL A 65 -1.95 11.22 20.14
C VAL A 65 -3.20 10.74 20.88
N ALA A 66 -4.39 11.12 20.42
CA ALA A 66 -5.67 10.66 20.98
C ALA A 66 -5.79 9.13 20.96
N ALA A 67 -5.37 8.47 19.88
CA ALA A 67 -5.36 7.01 19.80
C ALA A 67 -4.42 6.38 20.83
N ALA A 68 -3.21 6.92 21.04
CA ALA A 68 -2.30 6.45 22.08
C ALA A 68 -2.84 6.71 23.50
N LEU A 69 -3.61 7.77 23.67
CA LEU A 69 -4.34 8.11 24.91
C LEU A 69 -5.70 7.41 25.02
N GLY A 70 -6.08 6.57 24.05
CA GLY A 70 -7.34 5.81 24.03
C GLY A 70 -8.61 6.66 24.15
N ILE A 71 -8.57 7.90 23.66
CA ILE A 71 -9.73 8.81 23.59
C ILE A 71 -10.18 8.98 22.13
N ASP A 72 -11.47 9.25 21.92
CA ASP A 72 -11.97 9.50 20.56
C ASP A 72 -11.50 10.88 20.06
N ALA A 73 -10.75 10.87 18.97
CA ALA A 73 -10.24 12.07 18.32
C ALA A 73 -11.32 12.82 17.52
N SER A 74 -12.38 12.13 17.09
CA SER A 74 -13.39 12.64 16.17
C SER A 74 -14.01 13.97 16.63
N PRO A 75 -14.54 14.08 17.87
CA PRO A 75 -15.10 15.35 18.35
C PRO A 75 -14.05 16.45 18.50
N LEU A 76 -12.79 16.09 18.77
CA LEU A 76 -11.71 17.05 19.02
C LEU A 76 -11.19 17.71 17.73
N VAL A 77 -11.19 16.97 16.61
CA VAL A 77 -10.64 17.48 15.34
C VAL A 77 -11.70 18.04 14.40
N GLU A 78 -12.99 17.79 14.65
CA GLU A 78 -14.08 18.25 13.77
C GLU A 78 -14.13 19.78 13.62
N PRO A 79 -13.98 20.59 14.69
CA PRO A 79 -13.92 22.05 14.55
C PRO A 79 -12.76 22.52 13.66
N LEU A 80 -11.61 21.84 13.72
CA LEU A 80 -10.44 22.16 12.89
C LEU A 80 -10.66 21.78 11.42
N LYS A 81 -11.40 20.70 11.15
CA LYS A 81 -11.79 20.35 9.78
C LYS A 81 -12.77 21.36 9.19
N GLN A 82 -13.64 21.96 9.99
CA GLN A 82 -14.53 23.00 9.51
C GLN A 82 -13.71 24.25 9.13
N LEU A 83 -12.76 24.66 9.99
CA LEU A 83 -11.86 25.78 9.73
C LEU A 83 -11.06 25.62 8.42
N ARG A 84 -10.52 24.41 8.17
CA ARG A 84 -9.80 24.13 6.91
C ARG A 84 -10.70 24.23 5.68
N SER A 85 -12.00 23.90 5.81
CA SER A 85 -12.92 23.78 4.67
C SER A 85 -13.39 25.16 4.19
N THR A 86 -13.35 26.16 5.06
CA THR A 86 -13.54 27.57 4.70
C THR A 86 -12.38 28.09 3.83
N ILE A 87 -11.20 27.48 3.94
CA ILE A 87 -10.05 27.80 3.10
C ILE A 87 -10.18 26.98 1.81
N LYS A 88 -10.70 27.61 0.75
CA LYS A 88 -10.76 27.01 -0.59
C LYS A 88 -9.35 26.59 -1.00
N PRO A 89 -9.06 25.29 -1.21
CA PRO A 89 -7.76 24.90 -1.73
C PRO A 89 -7.62 25.55 -3.10
N VAL A 90 -6.64 26.44 -3.25
CA VAL A 90 -6.21 26.88 -4.57
C VAL A 90 -5.69 25.61 -5.24
N PRO A 91 -6.32 25.11 -6.31
CA PRO A 91 -5.75 24.00 -7.05
C PRO A 91 -4.35 24.46 -7.45
N ALA A 92 -3.32 23.71 -7.04
CA ALA A 92 -1.99 23.91 -7.58
C ALA A 92 -2.16 23.96 -9.11
N PRO A 93 -1.72 25.04 -9.79
CA PRO A 93 -1.83 25.06 -11.24
C PRO A 93 -1.03 23.85 -11.72
N LEU A 94 -1.71 22.89 -12.33
CA LEU A 94 -1.10 21.93 -13.22
C LEU A 94 -0.52 22.77 -14.36
N SER A 95 0.72 23.24 -14.16
CA SER A 95 1.42 24.07 -15.13
C SER A 95 1.83 23.18 -16.29
N SER A 96 0.89 22.94 -17.19
CA SER A 96 1.10 22.36 -18.52
C SER A 96 1.48 23.46 -19.51
N ALA A 97 2.42 24.31 -19.11
CA ALA A 97 3.01 25.33 -19.98
C ALA A 97 4.45 25.57 -19.54
N GLU A 98 5.35 24.70 -19.98
CA GLU A 98 6.76 25.03 -20.03
C GLU A 98 6.92 26.19 -21.05
N PRO A 99 7.42 27.37 -20.65
CA PRO A 99 7.68 28.44 -21.60
C PRO A 99 8.80 28.00 -22.56
N PRO A 100 8.62 28.09 -23.89
CA PRO A 100 9.68 27.75 -24.82
C PRO A 100 10.79 28.80 -24.66
N GLY A 101 11.99 28.38 -24.24
CA GLY A 101 13.17 29.24 -24.36
C GLY A 101 14.12 29.37 -23.16
N ARG A 102 13.98 28.58 -22.09
CA ARG A 102 15.09 28.41 -21.13
C ARG A 102 15.48 26.95 -21.04
N GLN A 103 16.37 26.55 -21.93
CA GLN A 103 17.26 25.43 -21.68
C GLN A 103 18.11 25.78 -20.46
N ARG A 104 17.60 25.50 -19.26
CA ARG A 104 18.48 25.33 -18.12
C ARG A 104 19.39 24.17 -18.50
N PRO A 105 20.73 24.28 -18.42
CA PRO A 105 21.57 23.12 -18.60
C PRO A 105 21.07 22.10 -17.59
N ARG A 106 20.51 20.98 -18.08
CA ARG A 106 20.28 19.80 -17.26
C ARG A 106 21.66 19.48 -16.73
N ALA A 107 21.95 19.89 -15.51
CA ALA A 107 23.07 19.36 -14.77
C ALA A 107 22.86 17.86 -14.82
N ARG A 108 23.71 17.15 -15.58
CA ARG A 108 23.76 15.70 -15.52
C ARG A 108 23.94 15.40 -14.04
N LEU A 109 22.90 14.88 -13.41
CA LEU A 109 22.99 14.24 -12.12
C LEU A 109 23.90 13.02 -12.37
N SER A 110 25.20 13.24 -12.26
CA SER A 110 26.15 12.14 -12.22
C SER A 110 25.91 11.40 -10.92
N PRO A 111 25.86 10.05 -10.91
CA PRO A 111 25.67 9.27 -9.69
C PRO A 111 26.79 9.44 -8.66
N GLN A 112 27.81 10.28 -8.90
CA GLN A 112 29.01 10.33 -8.07
C GLN A 112 28.87 11.13 -6.77
N SER A 113 27.71 11.75 -6.50
CA SER A 113 27.57 12.67 -5.35
C SER A 113 27.01 12.03 -4.07
N TYR A 114 26.61 10.75 -4.07
CA TYR A 114 26.03 10.12 -2.87
C TYR A 114 27.07 9.48 -1.92
N THR A 115 28.35 9.49 -2.27
CA THR A 115 29.42 8.95 -1.39
C THR A 115 30.26 10.06 -0.75
N THR A 116 29.66 11.18 -0.38
CA THR A 116 30.30 12.04 0.63
C THR A 116 29.71 11.65 1.97
N GLN A 117 30.33 10.64 2.58
CA GLN A 117 30.10 10.34 4.00
C GLN A 117 30.29 11.62 4.82
N PRO A 118 29.31 12.04 5.64
CA PRO A 118 29.55 13.05 6.64
C PRO A 118 30.62 12.51 7.58
N ARG A 119 31.78 13.17 7.64
CA ARG A 119 32.78 12.90 8.68
C ARG A 119 32.11 13.12 10.04
N PRO A 120 32.11 12.13 10.96
CA PRO A 120 31.66 12.37 12.32
C PRO A 120 32.65 13.36 12.95
N ARG A 121 32.18 14.59 13.19
CA ARG A 121 32.87 15.58 13.99
C ARG A 121 32.82 15.08 15.42
N GLY A 122 33.94 14.57 15.91
CA GLY A 122 34.07 14.06 17.26
C GLY A 122 33.71 15.13 18.29
N ASN A 123 32.82 14.75 19.21
CA ASN A 123 32.82 15.27 20.56
C ASN A 123 32.44 14.11 21.49
N GLY A 124 33.30 13.85 22.47
CA GLY A 124 33.32 12.62 23.24
C GLY A 124 32.14 12.44 24.19
N GLY A 125 31.89 11.18 24.54
CA GLY A 125 30.96 10.84 25.61
C GLY A 125 30.53 9.38 25.59
N GLY A 126 31.24 8.54 26.36
CA GLY A 126 30.60 7.46 27.11
C GLY A 126 30.36 6.14 26.38
N THR A 127 31.38 5.29 26.41
CA THR A 127 31.26 3.82 26.38
C THR A 127 30.45 3.30 27.57
N ILE A 128 29.11 3.23 27.50
CA ILE A 128 28.28 2.33 28.32
C ILE A 128 27.02 2.07 27.48
N ALA A 129 26.78 0.90 26.90
CA ALA A 129 25.86 -0.07 27.52
C ALA A 129 25.78 -1.38 26.70
N LEU A 130 26.91 -1.91 26.25
CA LEU A 130 26.99 -3.30 25.81
C LEU A 130 27.01 -4.23 27.05
N ARG A 131 25.95 -4.21 27.87
CA ARG A 131 25.85 -5.01 29.12
C ARG A 131 24.44 -5.51 29.48
N TRP A 132 23.51 -5.66 28.53
CA TRP A 132 22.20 -6.27 28.84
C TRP A 132 21.73 -7.36 27.87
N LEU A 133 22.64 -8.01 27.13
CA LEU A 133 22.31 -9.23 26.38
C LEU A 133 22.34 -10.53 27.23
N GLY A 134 22.70 -10.47 28.51
CA GLY A 134 22.84 -11.67 29.37
C GLY A 134 21.59 -12.05 30.19
N SER A 135 20.65 -11.12 30.42
CA SER A 135 19.63 -11.30 31.48
C SER A 135 18.22 -11.61 30.97
N LEU A 136 17.98 -11.60 29.65
CA LEU A 136 16.68 -11.91 29.04
C LEU A 136 16.55 -13.36 28.51
N ALA A 137 17.57 -14.19 28.73
CA ALA A 137 17.57 -15.61 28.30
C ALA A 137 17.10 -16.58 29.40
N LEU A 138 16.97 -16.16 30.67
CA LEU A 138 16.60 -17.06 31.78
C LEU A 138 15.11 -16.99 32.18
N LEU A 139 14.34 -15.99 31.72
CA LEU A 139 12.91 -15.83 32.04
C LEU A 139 11.96 -16.25 30.88
N ALA A 140 12.50 -16.52 29.69
CA ALA A 140 11.73 -17.06 28.56
C ALA A 140 11.57 -18.60 28.61
N GLY A 141 12.26 -19.28 29.53
CA GLY A 141 12.25 -20.75 29.64
C GLY A 141 11.03 -21.37 30.35
N ILE A 142 10.15 -20.57 30.98
CA ILE A 142 9.03 -21.11 31.81
C ILE A 142 7.63 -20.73 31.25
N GLY A 143 7.52 -19.76 30.34
CA GLY A 143 6.24 -19.34 29.75
C GLY A 143 5.71 -20.21 28.60
N ALA A 144 6.57 -21.04 27.98
CA ALA A 144 6.23 -21.79 26.76
C ALA A 144 5.53 -23.14 26.98
N ALA A 145 5.39 -23.62 28.22
CA ALA A 145 4.80 -24.93 28.52
C ALA A 145 3.25 -24.92 28.68
N GLY A 146 2.61 -23.74 28.80
CA GLY A 146 1.18 -23.63 29.08
C GLY A 146 0.25 -23.64 27.86
N VAL A 147 0.75 -23.31 26.66
CA VAL A 147 -0.11 -23.05 25.48
C VAL A 147 -0.13 -24.23 24.48
N TRP A 148 0.84 -25.15 24.55
CA TRP A 148 0.88 -26.32 23.66
C TRP A 148 0.02 -27.51 24.14
N GLY A 149 -0.42 -27.50 25.40
CA GLY A 149 -1.15 -28.61 26.03
C GLY A 149 -2.63 -28.72 25.67
N TRP A 150 -3.24 -27.71 25.04
CA TRP A 150 -4.69 -27.70 24.72
C TRP A 150 -5.03 -28.00 23.27
N GLN A 151 -4.03 -28.14 22.38
CA GLN A 151 -4.26 -28.50 20.96
C GLN A 151 -4.16 -30.01 20.68
N GLN A 152 -3.91 -30.85 21.69
CA GLN A 152 -3.64 -32.28 21.53
C GLN A 152 -4.69 -33.18 22.21
N LEU A 153 -5.97 -32.76 22.31
CA LEU A 153 -7.04 -33.69 22.70
C LEU A 153 -7.67 -34.35 21.45
N PRO A 154 -7.47 -35.67 21.24
CA PRO A 154 -8.17 -36.42 20.21
C PRO A 154 -9.59 -36.74 20.69
N GLN A 155 -10.59 -36.24 19.96
CA GLN A 155 -11.98 -36.66 20.15
C GLN A 155 -12.13 -38.14 19.75
N ARG A 156 -12.21 -39.00 20.76
CA ARG A 156 -12.41 -40.45 20.65
C ARG A 156 -13.82 -40.80 21.16
N GLY A 157 -14.61 -41.46 20.32
CA GLY A 157 -15.90 -42.09 20.64
C GLY A 157 -17.09 -41.31 20.06
N VAL A 158 -18.08 -41.91 19.39
CA VAL A 158 -18.70 -43.22 19.62
C VAL A 158 -19.15 -43.87 18.31
N ARG A 159 -18.95 -45.18 18.28
CA ARG A 159 -19.33 -46.18 17.29
C ARG A 159 -20.82 -46.50 17.41
N GLY A 160 -21.60 -46.33 16.35
CA GLY A 160 -22.95 -46.89 16.21
C GLY A 160 -23.02 -47.66 14.91
N SER A 161 -23.11 -48.99 15.00
CA SER A 161 -23.16 -49.91 13.86
C SER A 161 -24.60 -50.34 13.55
N ALA A 162 -24.97 -50.24 12.26
CA ALA A 162 -25.94 -51.05 11.49
C ALA A 162 -27.46 -50.86 11.73
N PRO A 163 -28.36 -51.25 10.78
CA PRO A 163 -28.14 -51.87 9.46
C PRO A 163 -28.80 -51.15 8.26
N GLN A 164 -28.36 -51.56 7.08
CA GLN A 164 -28.80 -51.21 5.74
C GLN A 164 -30.09 -51.95 5.34
N PRO A 165 -30.91 -51.36 4.44
CA PRO A 165 -31.60 -52.17 3.42
C PRO A 165 -31.19 -51.80 1.99
N ALA A 166 -30.81 -52.86 1.28
CA ALA A 166 -30.98 -53.20 -0.14
C ALA A 166 -31.10 -52.10 -1.23
N LYS A 167 -30.22 -52.25 -2.22
CA LYS A 167 -30.28 -51.75 -3.60
C LYS A 167 -31.58 -52.20 -4.31
N PRO A 168 -31.88 -51.57 -5.47
CA PRO A 168 -31.83 -52.34 -6.71
C PRO A 168 -30.77 -51.80 -7.68
N SER A 169 -30.14 -52.75 -8.37
CA SER A 169 -29.14 -52.53 -9.42
C SER A 169 -29.72 -52.95 -10.76
N LYS A 170 -29.19 -52.33 -11.83
CA LYS A 170 -29.15 -52.77 -13.24
C LYS A 170 -30.42 -52.53 -14.10
N PRO A 171 -30.29 -52.39 -15.45
CA PRO A 171 -29.33 -53.09 -16.32
C PRO A 171 -28.24 -52.24 -16.99
N ALA A 172 -27.13 -52.94 -17.25
CA ALA A 172 -26.09 -52.63 -18.21
C ALA A 172 -26.55 -53.11 -19.60
N GLN A 173 -26.29 -52.37 -20.68
CA GLN A 173 -25.36 -52.65 -21.80
C GLN A 173 -25.98 -52.04 -23.09
N PRO A 174 -25.26 -51.82 -24.20
CA PRO A 174 -23.97 -52.41 -24.59
C PRO A 174 -22.86 -51.44 -25.05
N VAL A 175 -21.66 -52.00 -25.05
CA VAL A 175 -20.41 -51.48 -25.61
C VAL A 175 -20.33 -51.81 -27.11
N ALA A 176 -19.86 -50.84 -27.91
CA ALA A 176 -19.05 -50.93 -29.16
C ALA A 176 -19.58 -50.01 -30.29
N PRO A 177 -18.77 -49.54 -31.28
CA PRO A 177 -17.30 -49.45 -31.41
C PRO A 177 -16.82 -47.97 -31.62
N PRO A 178 -15.49 -47.69 -31.71
CA PRO A 178 -14.99 -46.34 -31.87
C PRO A 178 -15.13 -45.88 -33.33
N VAL A 179 -15.93 -44.84 -33.59
CA VAL A 179 -15.97 -44.22 -34.91
C VAL A 179 -15.96 -42.70 -34.77
N ALA A 180 -15.06 -42.11 -35.56
CA ALA A 180 -14.95 -40.69 -35.88
C ALA A 180 -14.46 -39.79 -34.75
N ALA A 181 -13.12 -39.71 -34.67
CA ALA A 181 -12.41 -38.48 -34.36
C ALA A 181 -13.13 -37.29 -35.03
N LYS A 182 -13.79 -36.46 -34.22
CA LYS A 182 -14.23 -35.15 -34.70
C LYS A 182 -12.97 -34.36 -35.09
N PRO A 183 -12.97 -33.73 -36.28
CA PRO A 183 -11.76 -33.17 -36.85
C PRO A 183 -11.18 -32.10 -35.93
N LYS A 184 -9.86 -32.15 -35.73
CA LYS A 184 -9.06 -30.95 -35.40
C LYS A 184 -9.55 -29.82 -36.31
N PRO A 185 -9.94 -28.65 -35.78
CA PRO A 185 -10.10 -27.48 -36.62
C PRO A 185 -8.77 -27.24 -37.32
N LYS A 186 -8.81 -27.38 -38.65
CA LYS A 186 -7.74 -26.99 -39.55
C LYS A 186 -7.42 -25.51 -39.27
N PRO A 187 -6.14 -25.11 -39.20
CA PRO A 187 -5.76 -23.73 -38.91
C PRO A 187 -6.40 -22.81 -39.94
N ALA A 188 -7.36 -21.99 -39.49
CA ALA A 188 -7.82 -20.86 -40.26
C ALA A 188 -6.66 -19.84 -40.36
N PRO A 189 -6.56 -19.07 -41.45
CA PRO A 189 -5.41 -18.23 -41.74
C PRO A 189 -5.21 -17.22 -40.61
N ALA A 190 -3.96 -17.04 -40.16
CA ALA A 190 -3.59 -16.13 -39.08
C ALA A 190 -4.23 -14.75 -39.29
N PRO A 191 -5.17 -14.32 -38.43
CA PRO A 191 -5.63 -12.94 -38.45
C PRO A 191 -4.50 -12.07 -37.90
N ILE A 192 -4.24 -10.98 -38.62
CA ILE A 192 -3.28 -9.93 -38.29
C ILE A 192 -3.39 -9.60 -36.79
N PRO A 193 -2.28 -9.51 -36.03
CA PRO A 193 -2.32 -9.40 -34.58
C PRO A 193 -2.89 -8.04 -34.16
N THR A 194 -4.19 -8.03 -33.86
CA THR A 194 -4.97 -6.83 -33.52
C THR A 194 -5.21 -6.75 -32.00
N GLU A 195 -4.67 -7.68 -31.22
CA GLU A 195 -4.88 -7.76 -29.78
C GLU A 195 -3.55 -7.72 -29.00
N LEU A 196 -3.55 -6.93 -27.93
CA LEU A 196 -2.50 -6.88 -26.92
C LEU A 196 -2.95 -7.67 -25.70
N THR A 197 -2.24 -8.74 -25.39
CA THR A 197 -2.50 -9.52 -24.19
C THR A 197 -1.55 -9.08 -23.08
N LEU A 198 -2.11 -8.65 -21.95
CA LEU A 198 -1.38 -8.32 -20.74
C LEU A 198 -1.57 -9.43 -19.72
N SER A 199 -0.48 -9.85 -19.07
CA SER A 199 -0.53 -10.83 -17.99
C SER A 199 0.32 -10.41 -16.80
N ALA A 200 -0.21 -10.51 -15.58
CA ALA A 200 0.50 -10.19 -14.36
C ALA A 200 0.46 -11.39 -13.40
N ALA A 201 1.65 -11.83 -12.95
CA ALA A 201 1.81 -12.96 -12.04
C ALA A 201 1.40 -12.62 -10.59
N GLN A 202 1.59 -11.37 -10.19
CA GLN A 202 1.21 -10.81 -8.88
C GLN A 202 0.38 -9.53 -9.08
N PRO A 203 -0.39 -9.08 -8.07
CA PRO A 203 -1.13 -7.83 -8.14
C PRO A 203 -0.20 -6.65 -8.45
N SER A 204 -0.49 -5.92 -9.52
CA SER A 204 0.20 -4.68 -9.89
C SER A 204 -0.82 -3.65 -10.35
N TRP A 205 -0.65 -2.40 -9.93
CA TRP A 205 -1.40 -1.31 -10.54
C TRP A 205 -1.09 -1.23 -12.04
N LEU A 206 -2.11 -1.06 -12.86
CA LEU A 206 -2.02 -1.00 -14.32
C LEU A 206 -3.03 0.03 -14.85
N THR A 207 -2.55 0.88 -15.76
CA THR A 207 -3.38 1.78 -16.55
C THR A 207 -3.15 1.47 -18.03
N VAL A 208 -4.24 1.20 -18.75
CA VAL A 208 -4.24 0.96 -20.19
C VAL A 208 -5.14 2.00 -20.84
N ARG A 209 -4.62 2.74 -21.81
CA ARG A 209 -5.39 3.74 -22.57
C ARG A 209 -5.10 3.64 -24.05
N THR A 210 -6.00 4.17 -24.88
CA THR A 210 -5.74 4.31 -26.32
C THR A 210 -4.72 5.41 -26.58
N ALA A 211 -4.07 5.41 -27.75
CA ALA A 211 -3.20 6.51 -28.18
C ALA A 211 -3.91 7.88 -28.21
N LYS A 212 -5.26 7.90 -28.25
CA LYS A 212 -6.10 9.10 -28.15
C LYS A 212 -6.38 9.54 -26.70
N GLY A 213 -5.84 8.84 -25.71
CA GLY A 213 -6.00 9.15 -24.28
C GLY A 213 -7.24 8.55 -23.61
N LYS A 214 -8.08 7.79 -24.31
CA LYS A 214 -9.25 7.13 -23.70
C LYS A 214 -8.80 5.95 -22.85
N VAL A 215 -9.03 6.03 -21.54
CA VAL A 215 -8.71 4.94 -20.60
C VAL A 215 -9.60 3.73 -20.87
N LEU A 216 -8.99 2.57 -21.07
CA LEU A 216 -9.65 1.26 -21.24
C LEU A 216 -9.66 0.46 -19.94
N PHE A 217 -8.64 0.66 -19.09
CA PHE A 217 -8.52 0.04 -17.78
C PHE A 217 -7.65 0.88 -16.85
N GLU A 218 -8.05 0.98 -15.59
CA GLU A 218 -7.26 1.59 -14.53
C GLU A 218 -7.58 0.88 -13.22
N GLY A 219 -6.54 0.37 -12.55
CA GLY A 219 -6.70 -0.29 -11.27
C GLY A 219 -5.64 -1.36 -11.00
N THR A 220 -5.86 -2.10 -9.92
CA THR A 220 -5.04 -3.29 -9.61
C THR A 220 -5.36 -4.40 -10.61
N PHE A 221 -4.33 -4.89 -11.29
CA PHE A 221 -4.42 -5.94 -12.30
C PHE A 221 -3.69 -7.20 -11.83
N GLN A 222 -4.33 -8.35 -12.06
CA GLN A 222 -3.77 -9.69 -11.82
C GLN A 222 -4.40 -10.66 -12.82
N GLY A 223 -3.64 -11.66 -13.29
CA GLY A 223 -4.11 -12.64 -14.26
C GLY A 223 -3.81 -12.24 -15.70
N LYS A 224 -4.63 -12.67 -16.66
CA LYS A 224 -4.41 -12.45 -18.10
C LYS A 224 -5.64 -11.76 -18.70
N ARG A 225 -5.42 -10.70 -19.50
CA ARG A 225 -6.49 -9.96 -20.17
C ARG A 225 -6.04 -9.44 -21.53
N GLN A 226 -6.95 -9.48 -22.49
CA GLN A 226 -6.75 -8.98 -23.86
C GLN A 226 -7.34 -7.58 -24.00
N PHE A 227 -6.65 -6.73 -24.76
CA PHE A 227 -7.05 -5.38 -25.12
C PHE A 227 -6.94 -5.19 -26.64
N PRO A 228 -7.93 -4.53 -27.28
CA PRO A 228 -7.87 -4.26 -28.71
C PRO A 228 -6.78 -3.20 -28.99
N LEU A 229 -5.85 -3.52 -29.88
CA LEU A 229 -4.73 -2.65 -30.27
C LEU A 229 -5.15 -1.61 -31.33
N ASP A 230 -6.45 -1.32 -31.44
CA ASP A 230 -7.07 -0.48 -32.47
C ASP A 230 -6.57 0.98 -32.40
N GLY A 231 -5.57 1.29 -33.23
CA GLY A 231 -4.95 2.61 -33.29
C GLY A 231 -3.85 2.86 -32.25
N GLY A 232 -3.38 1.80 -31.58
CA GLY A 232 -2.29 1.85 -30.61
C GLY A 232 -2.76 2.04 -29.16
N LEU A 233 -2.05 1.37 -28.25
CA LEU A 233 -2.31 1.38 -26.82
C LEU A 233 -1.11 1.91 -26.05
N GLU A 234 -1.37 2.62 -24.97
CA GLU A 234 -0.36 2.99 -24.00
C GLU A 234 -0.65 2.29 -22.67
N VAL A 235 0.38 1.65 -22.13
CA VAL A 235 0.30 0.86 -20.90
C VAL A 235 1.29 1.44 -19.89
N LEU A 236 0.83 1.66 -18.67
CA LEU A 236 1.67 2.04 -17.53
C LEU A 236 1.41 1.07 -16.39
N ALA A 237 2.45 0.47 -15.83
CA ALA A 237 2.36 -0.43 -14.69
C ALA A 237 3.16 0.10 -13.52
N GLY A 238 2.62 -0.02 -12.31
CA GLY A 238 3.34 0.30 -11.07
C GLY A 238 4.50 -0.66 -10.81
N ARG A 239 4.35 -1.95 -11.17
CA ARG A 239 5.42 -2.96 -11.18
C ARG A 239 5.58 -3.56 -12.58
N PRO A 240 6.30 -2.89 -13.48
CA PRO A 240 6.44 -3.32 -14.87
C PRO A 240 7.22 -4.64 -15.04
N ASP A 241 7.99 -5.04 -14.02
CA ASP A 241 8.70 -6.31 -13.93
C ASP A 241 7.75 -7.51 -13.83
N LEU A 242 6.57 -7.31 -13.26
CA LEU A 242 5.54 -8.34 -13.08
C LEU A 242 4.54 -8.44 -14.22
N VAL A 243 4.48 -7.42 -15.08
CA VAL A 243 3.51 -7.34 -16.18
C VAL A 243 4.19 -7.80 -17.47
N THR A 244 3.73 -8.91 -18.01
CA THR A 244 4.14 -9.44 -19.32
C THR A 244 3.19 -8.97 -20.40
N VAL A 245 3.75 -8.49 -21.50
CA VAL A 245 3.01 -8.08 -22.69
C VAL A 245 3.28 -9.05 -23.82
N ILE A 246 2.20 -9.52 -24.44
CA ILE A 246 2.21 -10.39 -25.61
C ILE A 246 1.44 -9.66 -26.70
N GLN A 247 2.11 -9.33 -27.80
CA GLN A 247 1.49 -8.69 -28.96
C GLN A 247 1.26 -9.77 -30.03
N GLY A 248 -0.01 -10.08 -30.32
CA GLY A 248 -0.32 -11.19 -31.23
C GLY A 248 0.16 -12.55 -30.72
N ASP A 249 0.77 -13.32 -31.62
CA ASP A 249 1.42 -14.61 -31.33
C ASP A 249 2.93 -14.48 -30.98
N GLY A 250 3.40 -13.26 -30.70
CA GLY A 250 4.80 -13.00 -30.33
C GLY A 250 5.18 -13.59 -28.96
N PRO A 251 6.48 -13.71 -28.66
CA PRO A 251 6.93 -14.10 -27.32
C PRO A 251 6.54 -13.02 -26.30
N GLY A 252 6.03 -13.46 -25.14
CA GLY A 252 5.72 -12.56 -24.03
C GLY A 252 6.97 -11.92 -23.46
N LYS A 253 6.98 -10.59 -23.36
CA LYS A 253 8.09 -9.82 -22.80
C LYS A 253 7.63 -9.04 -21.57
N PRO A 254 8.40 -8.98 -20.47
CA PRO A 254 8.09 -8.07 -19.38
C PRO A 254 8.03 -6.63 -19.91
N LEU A 255 7.11 -5.84 -19.35
CA LEU A 255 6.89 -4.46 -19.72
C LEU A 255 8.20 -3.68 -19.53
N GLY A 256 8.86 -3.86 -18.39
CA GLY A 256 10.17 -3.27 -18.14
C GLY A 256 10.74 -3.65 -16.79
N PRO A 257 11.93 -3.13 -16.44
CA PRO A 257 12.48 -3.29 -15.10
C PRO A 257 11.76 -2.40 -14.08
N ILE A 258 11.79 -2.79 -12.80
CA ILE A 258 11.03 -2.13 -11.71
C ILE A 258 11.37 -0.65 -11.50
N ASP A 259 12.57 -0.22 -11.90
CA ASP A 259 13.04 1.17 -11.84
C ASP A 259 12.52 2.05 -12.98
N GLN A 260 11.84 1.48 -13.99
CA GLN A 260 11.37 2.19 -15.19
C GLN A 260 9.84 2.21 -15.30
N ILE A 261 9.18 2.96 -14.41
CA ILE A 261 7.74 3.23 -14.49
C ILE A 261 7.50 4.34 -15.51
N ARG A 262 7.16 3.97 -16.75
CA ARG A 262 6.81 4.90 -17.82
C ARG A 262 5.67 4.36 -18.68
N TRP A 263 5.03 5.25 -19.43
CA TRP A 263 4.09 4.86 -20.47
C TRP A 263 4.83 4.10 -21.58
N MET A 264 4.31 2.94 -21.95
CA MET A 264 4.80 2.13 -23.07
C MET A 264 3.73 2.03 -24.14
N SER A 265 4.09 2.51 -25.32
CA SER A 265 3.20 2.55 -26.48
C SER A 265 3.39 1.28 -27.32
N PHE A 266 2.28 0.64 -27.66
CA PHE A 266 2.19 -0.52 -28.53
C PHE A 266 1.39 -0.12 -29.76
N ASN A 267 1.97 -0.29 -30.95
CA ASN A 267 1.34 0.08 -32.22
C ASN A 267 0.77 -1.16 -32.91
N ALA A 268 -0.40 -1.04 -33.52
CA ALA A 268 -0.90 -2.06 -34.42
C ALA A 268 0.05 -2.21 -35.63
N PRO A 269 0.25 -3.44 -36.14
CA PRO A 269 0.98 -3.64 -37.40
C PRO A 269 0.27 -2.86 -38.54
N PRO A 270 1.02 -2.32 -39.50
CA PRO A 270 0.43 -1.69 -40.68
C PRO A 270 -0.45 -2.72 -41.43
N ARG A 271 -1.63 -2.27 -41.86
CA ARG A 271 -2.54 -3.06 -42.71
C ARG A 271 -1.99 -3.20 -44.13
#